data_AF-F8NX90-F1
#
_entry.id   AF-F8NX90-F1
#
_cell.length_a   1.000
_cell.length_b   1.000
_cell.length_c   1.000
_cell.angle_alpha   90.00
_cell.angle_beta   90.00
_cell.angle_gamma   90.00
#
_symmetry.space_group_name_H-M   'P 1'
#
loop_
_entity.id
_entity.type
_entity.pdbx_description
1 polymer ?
#
loop_
_entity_poly.entity_id
_entity_poly.type
_entity_poly.pdbx_seq_one_letter_code
_entity_poly.pdbx_strand_id
1 'polypeptide(L)'
;MISSVLSVATLLVAATTAFPLNYFLPRDPSDSKSCLSLRNACNANVTDLSNFYNNTACVLLTVCSSPTENPASTLNSMDAPATQPRMTQAFFETFSGGSDSLTQQAYIDAYYHQISITPNGTYPASVNDVITDFTNVAAWTGSCDSLNIPYSNFADWLEYSSVPGVCPAVASCDASVANSTTPCVPQPVTDNGSCAEVAAECELWVTGGLFQNEFCVLASMCYAESTTDVLIKKLYPSYVSNIPTSLTEQRLSQGVFYNITQGAETMTEQNVIDAYYGALTGTYQSLGGPFGAETPGKTSNNGPYPTSTDYVSNFWSIISAWTGMCDTKEIPYENLADYLTYAATSGYHPTC
;
A
#
# COMPACT_ATOMS: atom_id res chain seq x y z
N MET A 1 48.96 7.94 -36.92
CA MET A 1 47.83 8.70 -36.35
C MET A 1 46.56 7.93 -36.68
N ILE A 2 46.08 7.09 -35.75
CA ILE A 2 44.77 6.43 -35.84
C ILE A 2 44.11 6.69 -34.49
N SER A 3 43.18 7.64 -34.44
CA SER A 3 42.37 7.90 -33.25
C SER A 3 41.19 6.93 -33.23
N SER A 4 41.15 6.08 -32.22
CA SER A 4 40.01 5.22 -31.90
C SER A 4 39.06 5.99 -30.98
N VAL A 5 37.83 6.23 -31.42
CA VAL A 5 36.75 6.82 -30.62
C VAL A 5 36.03 5.67 -29.93
N LEU A 6 36.18 5.58 -28.60
CA LEU A 6 35.42 4.66 -27.76
C LEU A 6 34.02 5.25 -27.54
N SER A 7 32.99 4.58 -28.07
CA SER A 7 31.60 4.94 -27.85
C SER A 7 31.11 4.28 -26.56
N VAL A 8 30.85 5.08 -25.52
CA VAL A 8 30.25 4.61 -24.27
C VAL A 8 28.73 4.55 -24.48
N ALA A 9 28.18 3.34 -24.53
CA ALA A 9 26.75 3.10 -24.52
C ALA A 9 26.25 3.16 -23.08
N THR A 10 25.51 4.22 -22.74
CA THR A 10 24.85 4.36 -21.44
C THR A 10 23.57 3.54 -21.47
N LEU A 11 23.54 2.41 -20.75
CA LEU A 11 22.32 1.63 -20.52
C LEU A 11 21.51 2.34 -19.42
N LEU A 12 20.39 2.96 -19.77
CA LEU A 12 19.39 3.36 -18.77
C LEU A 12 18.66 2.10 -18.31
N VAL A 13 18.91 1.69 -17.06
CA VAL A 13 18.05 0.74 -16.35
C VAL A 13 16.91 1.54 -15.76
N ALA A 14 15.71 1.41 -16.35
CA ALA A 14 14.50 1.89 -15.71
C ALA A 14 14.27 1.06 -14.44
N ALA A 15 14.34 1.69 -13.27
CA ALA A 15 13.88 1.11 -12.02
C ALA A 15 12.36 0.93 -12.14
N THR A 16 11.93 -0.28 -12.46
CA THR A 16 10.54 -0.67 -12.33
C THR A 16 10.23 -0.75 -10.85
N THR A 17 9.57 0.25 -10.29
CA THR A 17 8.95 0.13 -8.97
C THR A 17 7.93 -0.99 -9.06
N ALA A 18 8.27 -2.16 -8.50
CA ALA A 18 7.35 -3.26 -8.39
C ALA A 18 6.23 -2.82 -7.42
N PHE A 19 5.10 -2.40 -7.97
CA PHE A 19 3.88 -2.30 -7.18
C PHE A 19 3.59 -3.72 -6.68
N PRO A 20 3.38 -3.92 -5.36
CA PRO A 20 2.93 -5.21 -4.87
C PRO A 20 1.66 -5.57 -5.65
N LEU A 21 1.69 -6.73 -6.30
CA LEU A 21 0.50 -7.35 -6.87
C LEU A 21 -0.41 -7.71 -5.69
N ASN A 22 -1.20 -6.76 -5.24
CA ASN A 22 -2.27 -7.02 -4.30
C ASN A 22 -3.20 -8.04 -4.97
N TYR A 23 -3.49 -9.12 -4.25
CA TYR A 23 -4.45 -10.13 -4.67
C TYR A 23 -5.83 -9.48 -4.73
N PHE A 24 -6.19 -8.96 -5.90
CA PHE A 24 -7.52 -8.42 -6.16
C PHE A 24 -8.43 -9.53 -6.67
N LEU A 25 -9.71 -9.45 -6.30
CA LEU A 25 -10.72 -10.37 -6.84
C LEU A 25 -10.66 -10.32 -8.37
N PRO A 26 -10.43 -11.45 -9.06
CA PRO A 26 -10.38 -11.48 -10.50
C PRO A 26 -11.69 -10.94 -11.06
N ARG A 27 -11.62 -9.82 -11.79
CA ARG A 27 -12.78 -9.26 -12.46
C ARG A 27 -13.25 -10.17 -13.58
N ASP A 28 -14.56 -10.35 -13.74
CA ASP A 28 -15.09 -11.09 -14.87
C ASP A 28 -14.79 -10.31 -16.17
N PRO A 29 -14.27 -10.95 -17.24
CA PRO A 29 -14.00 -10.29 -18.51
C PRO A 29 -15.24 -9.59 -19.13
N SER A 30 -16.45 -9.95 -18.74
CA SER A 30 -17.68 -9.28 -19.17
C SER A 30 -17.83 -7.84 -18.63
N ASP A 31 -17.24 -7.52 -17.48
CA ASP A 31 -17.24 -6.17 -16.89
C ASP A 31 -16.45 -5.15 -17.70
N SER A 32 -15.49 -5.63 -18.49
CA SER A 32 -14.71 -4.77 -19.38
C SER A 32 -15.60 -4.01 -20.39
N LYS A 33 -16.79 -4.55 -20.72
CA LYS A 33 -17.68 -3.96 -21.73
C LYS A 33 -18.56 -2.84 -21.20
N SER A 34 -19.09 -2.95 -19.99
CA SER A 34 -19.87 -1.87 -19.37
C SER A 34 -18.98 -0.68 -19.02
N CYS A 35 -17.77 -0.94 -18.51
CA CYS A 35 -16.77 0.10 -18.34
C CYS A 35 -16.31 0.74 -19.64
N LEU A 36 -16.19 -0.03 -20.72
CA LEU A 36 -15.94 0.55 -22.05
C LEU A 36 -17.08 1.47 -22.50
N SER A 37 -18.32 1.17 -22.14
CA SER A 37 -19.45 2.06 -22.42
C SER A 37 -19.32 3.37 -21.65
N LEU A 38 -18.97 3.31 -20.36
CA LEU A 38 -18.67 4.50 -19.56
C LEU A 38 -17.46 5.28 -20.09
N ARG A 39 -16.44 4.58 -20.62
CA ARG A 39 -15.30 5.20 -21.31
C ARG A 39 -15.74 6.00 -22.53
N ASN A 40 -16.57 5.40 -23.37
CA ASN A 40 -17.11 6.08 -24.55
C ASN A 40 -17.96 7.30 -24.16
N ALA A 41 -18.77 7.17 -23.10
CA ALA A 41 -19.57 8.28 -22.57
C ALA A 41 -18.70 9.40 -21.99
N CYS A 42 -17.64 9.06 -21.26
CA CYS A 42 -16.68 10.00 -20.72
C CYS A 42 -15.96 10.76 -21.85
N ASN A 43 -15.44 10.04 -22.86
CA ASN A 43 -14.80 10.63 -24.05
C ASN A 43 -15.73 11.56 -24.84
N ALA A 44 -17.02 11.23 -24.94
CA ALA A 44 -17.99 12.05 -25.66
C ALA A 44 -18.34 13.35 -24.92
N ASN A 45 -18.30 13.33 -23.59
CA ASN A 45 -18.83 14.42 -22.75
C ASN A 45 -17.75 15.28 -22.09
N VAL A 46 -16.48 14.86 -22.09
CA VAL A 46 -15.38 15.66 -21.54
C VAL A 46 -14.64 16.38 -22.66
N THR A 47 -14.82 17.70 -22.67
CA THR A 47 -14.04 18.61 -23.53
C THR A 47 -12.85 19.23 -22.78
N ASP A 48 -12.84 19.14 -21.45
CA ASP A 48 -11.78 19.64 -20.59
C ASP A 48 -11.25 18.51 -19.69
N LEU A 49 -10.18 17.86 -20.14
CA LEU A 49 -9.52 16.79 -19.39
C LEU A 49 -8.87 17.29 -18.09
N SER A 50 -8.70 18.61 -17.90
CA SER A 50 -8.22 19.17 -16.63
C SER A 50 -9.29 19.20 -15.54
N ASN A 51 -10.55 18.85 -15.87
CA ASN A 51 -11.65 18.76 -14.91
C ASN A 51 -12.41 17.43 -15.04
N PHE A 52 -11.64 16.35 -15.15
CA PHE A 52 -12.11 14.99 -15.45
C PHE A 52 -13.16 14.49 -14.46
N TYR A 53 -12.97 14.76 -13.16
CA TYR A 53 -13.87 14.31 -12.09
C TYR A 53 -15.14 15.15 -11.91
N ASN A 54 -15.37 16.18 -12.72
CA ASN A 54 -16.62 16.93 -12.77
C ASN A 54 -17.57 16.42 -13.87
N ASN A 55 -17.43 15.15 -14.24
CA ASN A 55 -18.25 14.44 -15.22
C ASN A 55 -18.67 13.07 -14.70
N THR A 56 -19.98 12.80 -14.66
CA THR A 56 -20.55 11.56 -14.10
C THR A 56 -20.00 10.31 -14.78
N ALA A 57 -19.92 10.29 -16.11
CA ALA A 57 -19.41 9.13 -16.83
C ALA A 57 -17.94 8.84 -16.51
N CYS A 58 -17.14 9.88 -16.30
CA CYS A 58 -15.72 9.74 -15.98
C CYS A 58 -15.48 9.28 -14.54
N VAL A 59 -16.29 9.76 -13.59
CA VAL A 59 -16.28 9.27 -12.21
C VAL A 59 -16.68 7.80 -12.17
N LEU A 60 -17.78 7.43 -12.83
CA LEU A 60 -18.22 6.02 -12.92
C LEU A 60 -17.18 5.15 -13.62
N LEU A 61 -16.55 5.64 -14.70
CA LEU A 61 -15.44 4.96 -15.35
C LEU A 61 -14.27 4.74 -14.40
N THR A 62 -13.96 5.72 -13.55
CA THR A 62 -12.84 5.64 -12.60
C THR A 62 -13.08 4.56 -11.57
N VAL A 63 -14.29 4.52 -10.99
CA VAL A 63 -14.69 3.49 -10.01
C VAL A 63 -14.69 2.10 -10.66
N CYS A 64 -15.18 2.01 -11.89
CA CYS A 64 -15.31 0.72 -12.55
C CYS A 64 -14.03 0.27 -13.26
N SER A 65 -13.01 1.11 -13.44
CA SER A 65 -11.77 0.69 -14.12
C SER A 65 -10.89 -0.11 -13.19
N SER A 66 -10.13 -1.05 -13.73
CA SER A 66 -9.16 -1.83 -12.95
C SER A 66 -7.75 -1.21 -13.11
N PRO A 67 -6.99 -1.04 -12.02
CA PRO A 67 -7.39 -1.31 -10.63
C PRO A 67 -8.30 -0.21 -10.06
N THR A 68 -9.39 -0.60 -9.39
CA THR A 68 -10.38 0.32 -8.81
C THR A 68 -9.75 1.21 -7.74
N GLU A 69 -8.77 0.73 -6.99
CA GLU A 69 -8.11 1.52 -5.94
C GLU A 69 -7.10 2.53 -6.50
N ASN A 70 -6.92 2.61 -7.83
CA ASN A 70 -5.99 3.53 -8.46
C ASN A 70 -6.69 4.37 -9.54
N PRO A 71 -7.44 5.41 -9.13
CA PRO A 71 -8.00 6.42 -10.02
C PRO A 71 -7.01 7.01 -11.04
N ALA A 72 -5.73 7.14 -10.69
CA ALA A 72 -4.69 7.66 -11.60
C ALA A 72 -4.47 6.74 -12.82
N SER A 73 -4.70 5.44 -12.70
CA SER A 73 -4.68 4.52 -13.85
C SER A 73 -5.72 4.90 -14.91
N THR A 74 -6.91 5.33 -14.48
CA THR A 74 -7.98 5.78 -15.36
C THR A 74 -7.60 7.08 -16.05
N LEU A 75 -7.10 8.06 -15.29
CA LEU A 75 -6.62 9.34 -15.83
C LEU A 75 -5.58 9.11 -16.94
N ASN A 76 -4.57 8.28 -16.66
CA ASN A 76 -3.53 7.92 -17.62
C ASN A 76 -4.11 7.23 -18.86
N SER A 77 -5.09 6.33 -18.70
CA SER A 77 -5.72 5.63 -19.83
C SER A 77 -6.59 6.54 -20.70
N MET A 78 -6.95 7.72 -20.19
CA MET A 78 -7.79 8.73 -20.83
C MET A 78 -6.98 9.96 -21.26
N ASP A 79 -5.64 9.89 -21.17
CA ASP A 79 -4.72 11.01 -21.43
C ASP A 79 -5.06 12.28 -20.62
N ALA A 80 -5.70 12.13 -19.45
CA ALA A 80 -6.01 13.22 -18.54
C ALA A 80 -4.81 13.53 -17.63
N PRO A 81 -4.57 14.80 -17.25
CA PRO A 81 -3.51 15.15 -16.31
C PRO A 81 -3.66 14.41 -14.98
N ALA A 82 -2.55 13.92 -14.42
CA ALA A 82 -2.55 13.26 -13.11
C ALA A 82 -3.01 14.19 -11.98
N THR A 83 -2.73 15.50 -12.11
CA THR A 83 -3.23 16.52 -11.18
C THR A 83 -4.61 16.98 -11.64
N GLN A 84 -5.65 16.54 -10.93
CA GLN A 84 -7.03 16.97 -11.14
C GLN A 84 -7.47 17.90 -10.00
N PRO A 85 -8.33 18.90 -10.26
CA PRO A 85 -9.04 19.61 -9.21
C PRO A 85 -9.84 18.61 -8.38
N ARG A 86 -9.89 18.85 -7.08
CA ARG A 86 -10.76 18.10 -6.17
C ARG A 86 -12.21 18.18 -6.65
N MET A 87 -12.90 17.06 -6.68
CA MET A 87 -14.34 17.00 -6.95
C MET A 87 -15.06 17.97 -6.01
N THR A 88 -15.98 18.78 -6.55
CA THR A 88 -16.75 19.71 -5.72
C THR A 88 -17.91 19.01 -5.00
N GLN A 89 -18.28 19.48 -3.82
CA GLN A 89 -19.42 18.95 -3.08
C GLN A 89 -20.73 19.09 -3.87
N ALA A 90 -20.94 20.21 -4.57
CA ALA A 90 -22.14 20.42 -5.38
C ALA A 90 -22.27 19.39 -6.52
N PHE A 91 -21.14 19.03 -7.16
CA PHE A 91 -21.12 17.96 -8.15
C PHE A 91 -21.40 16.60 -7.49
N PHE A 92 -20.77 16.32 -6.35
CA PHE A 92 -21.02 15.10 -5.60
C PHE A 92 -22.49 14.94 -5.20
N GLU A 93 -23.13 15.98 -4.69
CA GLU A 93 -24.56 15.97 -4.34
C GLU A 93 -25.43 15.71 -5.58
N THR A 94 -25.06 16.25 -6.74
CA THR A 94 -25.78 15.92 -7.99
C THR A 94 -25.59 14.45 -8.37
N PHE A 95 -24.38 13.93 -8.23
CA PHE A 95 -24.01 12.55 -8.52
C PHE A 95 -24.68 11.54 -7.56
N SER A 96 -24.82 11.88 -6.28
CA SER A 96 -25.42 11.06 -5.24
C SER A 96 -26.96 11.13 -5.20
N GLY A 97 -27.59 11.83 -6.16
CA GLY A 97 -29.06 11.99 -6.20
C GLY A 97 -29.61 12.99 -5.20
N GLY A 98 -28.81 13.98 -4.79
CA GLY A 98 -29.15 15.05 -3.84
C GLY A 98 -28.76 14.76 -2.39
N SER A 99 -27.95 13.73 -2.15
CA SER A 99 -27.55 13.26 -0.82
C SER A 99 -26.16 13.77 -0.42
N ASP A 100 -25.92 13.94 0.88
CA ASP A 100 -24.59 14.26 1.44
C ASP A 100 -23.63 13.05 1.46
N SER A 101 -24.16 11.88 1.13
CA SER A 101 -23.45 10.60 1.04
C SER A 101 -23.87 9.80 -0.18
N LEU A 102 -22.91 9.08 -0.77
CA LEU A 102 -23.14 8.17 -1.89
C LEU A 102 -23.47 6.79 -1.35
N THR A 103 -24.70 6.35 -1.59
CA THR A 103 -25.15 4.99 -1.23
C THR A 103 -24.88 4.01 -2.37
N GLN A 104 -24.82 2.72 -2.07
CA GLN A 104 -24.71 1.68 -3.10
C GLN A 104 -25.81 1.80 -4.17
N GLN A 105 -27.06 2.05 -3.77
CA GLN A 105 -28.17 2.18 -4.73
C GLN A 105 -28.04 3.44 -5.59
N ALA A 106 -27.63 4.57 -5.01
CA ALA A 106 -27.38 5.79 -5.78
C ALA A 106 -26.27 5.59 -6.83
N TYR A 107 -25.20 4.88 -6.47
CA TYR A 107 -24.14 4.50 -7.41
C TYR A 107 -24.66 3.58 -8.53
N ILE A 108 -25.42 2.53 -8.19
CA ILE A 108 -26.03 1.62 -9.18
C ILE A 108 -26.95 2.40 -10.13
N ASP A 109 -27.82 3.24 -9.60
CA ASP A 109 -28.77 4.02 -10.39
C ASP A 109 -28.03 4.97 -11.34
N ALA A 110 -26.99 5.67 -10.85
CA ALA A 110 -26.14 6.51 -11.69
C ALA A 110 -25.41 5.71 -12.78
N TYR A 111 -24.87 4.54 -12.44
CA TYR A 111 -24.17 3.64 -13.36
C TYR A 111 -25.07 3.17 -14.51
N TYR A 112 -26.23 2.60 -14.18
CA TYR A 112 -27.19 2.10 -15.17
C TYR A 112 -27.84 3.25 -15.95
N HIS A 113 -28.13 4.39 -15.32
CA HIS A 113 -28.64 5.56 -16.02
C HIS A 113 -27.63 6.05 -17.06
N GLN A 114 -26.36 6.20 -16.70
CA GLN A 114 -25.32 6.66 -17.61
C GLN A 114 -25.15 5.72 -18.81
N ILE A 115 -25.20 4.39 -18.60
CA ILE A 115 -25.19 3.43 -19.70
C ILE A 115 -26.43 3.56 -20.58
N SER A 116 -27.62 3.76 -19.99
CA SER A 116 -28.88 3.86 -20.74
C SER A 116 -28.93 5.03 -21.73
N ILE A 117 -28.21 6.12 -21.41
CA ILE A 117 -28.10 7.30 -22.28
C ILE A 117 -26.84 7.28 -23.17
N THR A 118 -25.99 6.25 -23.04
CA THR A 118 -24.80 6.08 -23.88
C THR A 118 -25.18 5.40 -25.19
N PRO A 119 -24.84 5.96 -26.36
CA PRO A 119 -25.09 5.31 -27.64
C PRO A 119 -24.42 3.93 -27.70
N ASN A 120 -25.20 2.88 -28.00
CA ASN A 120 -24.75 1.49 -27.99
C ASN A 120 -24.18 1.03 -26.63
N GLY A 121 -24.65 1.62 -25.53
CA GLY A 121 -24.24 1.25 -24.17
C GLY A 121 -24.48 -0.24 -23.89
N THR A 122 -23.45 -0.91 -23.38
CA THR A 122 -23.51 -2.30 -22.95
C THR A 122 -23.64 -2.34 -21.43
N TYR A 123 -24.65 -3.03 -20.93
CA TYR A 123 -24.86 -3.25 -19.50
C TYR A 123 -23.89 -4.30 -18.95
N PRO A 124 -23.56 -4.26 -17.64
CA PRO A 124 -22.77 -5.29 -17.00
C PRO A 124 -23.52 -6.63 -17.03
N ALA A 125 -22.79 -7.74 -16.95
CA ALA A 125 -23.40 -9.07 -16.96
C ALA A 125 -24.23 -9.33 -15.70
N SER A 126 -23.80 -8.77 -14.57
CA SER A 126 -24.49 -8.82 -13.29
C SER A 126 -24.48 -7.47 -12.60
N VAL A 127 -25.52 -7.19 -11.79
CA VAL A 127 -25.50 -6.06 -10.87
C VAL A 127 -24.42 -6.24 -9.78
N ASN A 128 -24.05 -7.49 -9.48
CA ASN A 128 -23.01 -7.78 -8.49
C ASN A 128 -21.66 -7.20 -8.89
N ASP A 129 -21.37 -7.08 -10.19
CA ASP A 129 -20.11 -6.51 -10.68
C ASP A 129 -20.02 -5.02 -10.32
N VAL A 130 -21.14 -4.29 -10.48
CA VAL A 130 -21.28 -2.88 -10.08
C VAL A 130 -21.22 -2.73 -8.56
N ILE A 131 -21.80 -3.67 -7.82
CA ILE A 131 -21.71 -3.71 -6.36
C ILE A 131 -20.25 -3.91 -5.93
N THR A 132 -19.52 -4.83 -6.56
CA THR A 132 -18.10 -5.06 -6.27
C THR A 132 -17.28 -3.79 -6.47
N ASP A 133 -17.45 -3.11 -7.62
CA ASP A 133 -16.77 -1.83 -7.89
C ASP A 133 -17.04 -0.79 -6.77
N PHE A 134 -18.30 -0.65 -6.33
CA PHE A 134 -18.67 0.25 -5.23
C PHE A 134 -18.06 -0.18 -3.89
N THR A 135 -18.11 -1.47 -3.56
CA THR A 135 -17.58 -1.98 -2.29
C THR A 135 -16.06 -1.85 -2.18
N ASN A 136 -15.34 -1.81 -3.30
CA ASN A 136 -13.90 -1.52 -3.28
C ASN A 136 -13.63 -0.07 -2.82
N VAL A 137 -14.43 0.89 -3.30
CA VAL A 137 -14.35 2.27 -2.82
C VAL A 137 -14.77 2.36 -1.36
N ALA A 138 -15.85 1.68 -0.97
CA ALA A 138 -16.31 1.64 0.42
C ALA A 138 -15.25 1.04 1.37
N ALA A 139 -14.51 0.02 0.92
CA ALA A 139 -13.40 -0.58 1.65
C ALA A 139 -12.26 0.42 1.86
N TRP A 140 -11.91 1.16 0.81
CA TRP A 140 -10.90 2.21 0.91
C TRP A 140 -11.33 3.33 1.87
N THR A 141 -12.58 3.77 1.80
CA THR A 141 -13.10 4.89 2.59
C THR A 141 -13.50 4.52 4.03
N GLY A 142 -13.37 3.25 4.42
CA GLY A 142 -13.77 2.77 5.75
C GLY A 142 -15.29 2.78 5.97
N SER A 143 -16.06 2.58 4.92
CA SER A 143 -17.53 2.69 4.91
C SER A 143 -18.25 1.35 4.73
N CYS A 144 -17.59 0.22 5.01
CA CYS A 144 -18.14 -1.12 4.79
C CYS A 144 -19.39 -1.43 5.64
N ASP A 145 -19.50 -0.86 6.84
CA ASP A 145 -20.63 -1.14 7.74
C ASP A 145 -21.93 -0.47 7.29
N SER A 146 -21.83 0.72 6.69
CA SER A 146 -23.00 1.52 6.30
C SER A 146 -23.28 1.50 4.79
N LEU A 147 -22.25 1.23 3.97
CA LEU A 147 -22.26 1.39 2.52
C LEU A 147 -22.74 2.78 2.07
N ASN A 148 -22.50 3.78 2.92
CA ASN A 148 -22.77 5.19 2.68
C ASN A 148 -21.44 5.94 2.76
N ILE A 149 -20.92 6.37 1.61
CA ILE A 149 -19.63 7.05 1.51
C ILE A 149 -19.86 8.56 1.55
N PRO A 150 -19.40 9.28 2.60
CA PRO A 150 -19.52 10.73 2.65
C PRO A 150 -18.72 11.41 1.54
N TYR A 151 -19.12 12.63 1.14
CA TYR A 151 -18.41 13.44 0.15
C TYR A 151 -16.89 13.53 0.42
N SER A 152 -16.49 13.84 1.66
CA SER A 152 -15.08 13.99 2.02
C SER A 152 -14.28 12.76 1.66
N ASN A 153 -14.76 11.58 2.04
CA ASN A 153 -14.04 10.33 1.86
C ASN A 153 -14.03 9.90 0.39
N PHE A 154 -15.13 10.11 -0.34
CA PHE A 154 -15.16 9.79 -1.78
C PHE A 154 -14.21 10.69 -2.59
N ALA A 155 -14.18 11.99 -2.27
CA ALA A 155 -13.25 12.93 -2.89
C ALA A 155 -11.78 12.63 -2.50
N ASP A 156 -11.53 12.23 -1.26
CA ASP A 156 -10.20 11.79 -0.82
C ASP A 156 -9.75 10.52 -1.52
N TRP A 157 -10.65 9.57 -1.75
CA TRP A 157 -10.33 8.38 -2.55
C TRP A 157 -9.89 8.76 -3.96
N LEU A 158 -10.61 9.66 -4.65
CA LEU A 158 -10.21 10.13 -5.99
C LEU A 158 -8.83 10.81 -6.01
N GLU A 159 -8.49 11.56 -4.95
CA GLU A 159 -7.29 12.39 -4.89
C GLU A 159 -6.06 11.62 -4.37
N TYR A 160 -6.25 10.75 -3.37
CA TYR A 160 -5.15 10.18 -2.57
C TYR A 160 -4.97 8.68 -2.73
N SER A 161 -5.95 7.91 -3.21
CA SER A 161 -5.81 6.43 -3.25
C SER A 161 -4.69 5.94 -4.18
N SER A 162 -4.27 6.77 -5.14
CA SER A 162 -3.12 6.49 -6.01
C SER A 162 -1.79 7.04 -5.49
N VAL A 163 -1.80 7.78 -4.37
CA VAL A 163 -0.57 8.32 -3.76
C VAL A 163 0.17 7.15 -3.10
N PRO A 164 1.47 6.98 -3.40
CA PRO A 164 2.27 5.92 -2.79
C PRO A 164 2.15 5.93 -1.27
N GLY A 165 1.79 4.76 -0.73
CA GLY A 165 1.65 4.51 0.70
C GLY A 165 0.42 5.12 1.37
N VAL A 166 -0.57 5.58 0.60
CA VAL A 166 -1.93 5.74 1.10
C VAL A 166 -2.67 4.41 0.92
N CYS A 167 -3.19 3.87 2.02
CA CYS A 167 -3.82 2.56 2.04
C CYS A 167 -5.34 2.64 2.20
N PRO A 168 -6.08 1.65 1.68
CA PRO A 168 -7.48 1.52 2.02
C PRO A 168 -7.65 1.29 3.53
N ALA A 169 -8.74 1.80 4.10
CA ALA A 169 -9.06 1.59 5.52
C ALA A 169 -9.21 0.10 5.87
N VAL A 170 -9.82 -0.69 4.96
CA VAL A 170 -9.83 -2.16 5.02
C VAL A 170 -9.56 -2.74 3.63
N ALA A 171 -8.94 -3.92 3.58
CA ALA A 171 -8.59 -4.55 2.30
C ALA A 171 -9.83 -4.98 1.46
N SER A 172 -10.96 -5.23 2.11
CA SER A 172 -12.24 -5.53 1.46
C SER A 172 -13.38 -5.33 2.46
N CYS A 173 -14.59 -5.03 1.96
CA CYS A 173 -15.79 -5.09 2.79
C CYS A 173 -16.28 -6.52 3.05
N ASP A 174 -15.80 -7.51 2.29
CA ASP A 174 -15.99 -8.92 2.61
C ASP A 174 -14.92 -9.34 3.62
N ALA A 175 -15.33 -9.67 4.85
CA ALA A 175 -14.42 -10.06 5.92
C ALA A 175 -13.56 -11.30 5.58
N SER A 176 -14.07 -12.25 4.79
CA SER A 176 -13.30 -13.42 4.37
C SER A 176 -12.19 -13.05 3.38
N VAL A 177 -12.49 -12.13 2.47
CA VAL A 177 -11.50 -11.57 1.54
C VAL A 177 -10.52 -10.70 2.31
N ALA A 178 -10.99 -9.77 3.14
CA ALA A 178 -10.15 -8.88 3.93
C ALA A 178 -9.13 -9.64 4.82
N ASN A 179 -9.54 -10.78 5.40
CA ASN A 179 -8.66 -11.62 6.21
C ASN A 179 -7.57 -12.36 5.41
N SER A 180 -7.86 -12.67 4.14
CA SER A 180 -6.94 -13.38 3.24
C SER A 180 -6.10 -12.44 2.39
N THR A 181 -6.52 -11.19 2.20
CA THR A 181 -5.74 -10.16 1.52
C THR A 181 -4.63 -9.64 2.41
N THR A 182 -3.41 -9.57 1.88
CA THR A 182 -2.28 -8.90 2.55
C THR A 182 -2.61 -7.42 2.72
N PRO A 183 -2.68 -6.89 3.96
CA PRO A 183 -2.99 -5.49 4.16
C PRO A 183 -1.96 -4.58 3.50
N CYS A 184 -2.44 -3.50 2.90
CA CYS A 184 -1.59 -2.40 2.48
C CYS A 184 -0.93 -1.79 3.72
N VAL A 185 0.34 -1.42 3.59
CA VAL A 185 1.11 -0.82 4.67
C VAL A 185 1.26 0.65 4.31
N PRO A 186 0.71 1.57 5.11
CA PRO A 186 0.91 2.98 4.84
C PRO A 186 2.40 3.28 4.80
N GLN A 187 2.83 4.01 3.77
CA GLN A 187 4.22 4.43 3.62
C GLN A 187 4.22 5.92 3.34
N PRO A 188 4.70 6.75 4.28
CA PRO A 188 4.94 8.15 4.00
C PRO A 188 5.74 8.32 2.70
N VAL A 189 5.47 9.39 1.94
CA VAL A 189 6.23 9.71 0.72
C VAL A 189 7.75 9.80 0.95
N THR A 190 8.16 9.99 2.20
CA THR A 190 9.56 10.02 2.64
C THR A 190 10.21 8.65 2.74
N ASP A 191 9.47 7.53 2.68
CA ASP A 191 10.01 6.16 2.64
C ASP A 191 10.86 5.92 1.38
N ASN A 192 10.43 6.45 0.23
CA ASN A 192 11.12 6.25 -1.05
C ASN A 192 11.33 4.76 -1.45
N GLY A 193 10.55 3.83 -0.88
CA GLY A 193 10.71 2.39 -1.09
C GLY A 193 11.71 1.70 -0.15
N SER A 194 12.24 2.41 0.84
CA SER A 194 13.24 1.88 1.76
C SER A 194 12.73 0.70 2.60
N CYS A 195 11.49 0.75 3.07
CA CYS A 195 10.89 -0.34 3.85
C CYS A 195 10.57 -1.56 2.99
N ALA A 196 10.25 -1.36 1.71
CA ALA A 196 10.12 -2.46 0.78
C ALA A 196 11.46 -3.17 0.57
N GLU A 197 12.57 -2.44 0.46
CA GLU A 197 13.92 -3.01 0.36
C GLU A 197 14.31 -3.77 1.63
N VAL A 198 14.17 -3.16 2.82
CA VAL A 198 14.51 -3.84 4.09
C VAL A 198 13.65 -5.10 4.32
N ALA A 199 12.37 -5.06 3.92
CA ALA A 199 11.51 -6.24 3.94
C ALA A 199 11.97 -7.33 2.95
N ALA A 200 12.38 -6.95 1.74
CA ALA A 200 12.92 -7.90 0.76
C ALA A 200 14.22 -8.55 1.25
N GLU A 201 15.07 -7.79 1.95
CA GLU A 201 16.24 -8.37 2.62
C GLU A 201 15.83 -9.34 3.74
N CYS A 202 14.84 -9.00 4.56
CA CYS A 202 14.33 -9.91 5.60
C CYS A 202 13.83 -11.25 5.04
N GLU A 203 13.19 -11.27 3.86
CA GLU A 203 12.67 -12.49 3.22
C GLU A 203 13.74 -13.59 3.13
N LEU A 204 15.00 -13.20 2.89
CA LEU A 204 16.14 -14.12 2.76
C LEU A 204 16.47 -14.90 4.05
N TRP A 205 16.02 -14.43 5.21
CA TRP A 205 16.34 -15.01 6.52
C TRP A 205 15.13 -15.29 7.40
N VAL A 206 13.91 -14.95 6.96
CA VAL A 206 12.70 -15.04 7.80
C VAL A 206 12.46 -16.45 8.36
N THR A 207 12.84 -17.50 7.63
CA THR A 207 12.69 -18.90 8.08
C THR A 207 13.65 -19.30 9.20
N GLY A 208 14.69 -18.51 9.48
CA GLY A 208 15.55 -18.64 10.65
C GLY A 208 14.94 -18.09 11.94
N GLY A 209 13.75 -17.50 11.85
CA GLY A 209 13.05 -16.82 12.94
C GLY A 209 13.05 -15.31 12.73
N LEU A 210 11.86 -14.71 12.74
CA LEU A 210 11.65 -13.31 12.37
C LEU A 210 12.48 -12.35 13.25
N PHE A 211 12.50 -12.58 14.56
CA PHE A 211 13.25 -11.72 15.49
C PHE A 211 14.67 -12.23 15.79
N GLN A 212 15.18 -13.11 14.94
CA GLN A 212 16.53 -13.66 15.03
C GLN A 212 17.49 -13.08 13.97
N ASN A 213 17.01 -12.12 13.18
CA ASN A 213 17.79 -11.41 12.15
C ASN A 213 17.53 -9.90 12.20
N GLU A 214 18.58 -9.10 12.01
CA GLU A 214 18.52 -7.63 12.08
C GLU A 214 17.60 -7.02 11.03
N PHE A 215 17.66 -7.48 9.77
CA PHE A 215 16.82 -6.98 8.69
C PHE A 215 15.34 -7.21 8.98
N CYS A 216 15.01 -8.35 9.55
CA CYS A 216 13.62 -8.67 9.91
C CYS A 216 13.09 -7.86 11.09
N VAL A 217 13.94 -7.55 12.06
CA VAL A 217 13.58 -6.64 13.16
C VAL A 217 13.36 -5.23 12.62
N LEU A 218 14.25 -4.72 11.77
CA LEU A 218 14.12 -3.39 11.14
C LEU A 218 12.90 -3.32 10.20
N ALA A 219 12.63 -4.39 9.44
CA ALA A 219 11.41 -4.50 8.64
C ALA A 219 10.16 -4.46 9.52
N SER A 220 10.17 -5.17 10.66
CA SER A 220 9.03 -5.15 11.60
C SER A 220 8.79 -3.75 12.16
N MET A 221 9.86 -2.98 12.41
CA MET A 221 9.76 -1.59 12.86
C MET A 221 9.18 -0.66 11.79
N CYS A 222 9.59 -0.78 10.52
CA CYS A 222 9.01 0.06 9.46
C CYS A 222 7.55 -0.29 9.13
N TYR A 223 7.04 -1.39 9.69
CA TYR A 223 5.64 -1.79 9.66
C TYR A 223 4.84 -1.31 10.88
N ALA A 224 5.38 -0.42 11.73
CA ALA A 224 4.71 0.05 12.95
C ALA A 224 3.36 0.76 12.71
N GLU A 225 3.17 1.40 11.56
CA GLU A 225 1.86 1.97 11.14
C GLU A 225 0.83 0.89 10.75
N SER A 226 1.28 -0.35 10.61
CA SER A 226 0.46 -1.56 10.39
C SER A 226 0.69 -2.54 11.55
N THR A 227 1.07 -3.79 11.26
CA THR A 227 1.54 -4.74 12.27
C THR A 227 2.64 -5.64 11.72
N THR A 228 3.43 -6.22 12.62
CA THR A 228 4.39 -7.28 12.29
C THR A 228 3.74 -8.48 11.58
N ASP A 229 2.49 -8.82 11.90
CA ASP A 229 1.76 -9.90 11.22
C ASP A 229 1.44 -9.57 9.76
N VAL A 230 1.26 -8.29 9.42
CA VAL A 230 1.14 -7.85 8.02
C VAL A 230 2.47 -8.06 7.28
N LEU A 231 3.59 -7.74 7.92
CA LEU A 231 4.91 -8.05 7.37
C LEU A 231 5.07 -9.55 7.13
N ILE A 232 4.78 -10.39 8.13
CA ILE A 232 4.93 -11.85 8.01
C ILE A 232 4.10 -12.39 6.83
N LYS A 233 2.83 -11.98 6.71
CA LYS A 233 1.99 -12.38 5.56
C LYS A 233 2.57 -11.95 4.21
N LYS A 234 3.29 -10.82 4.15
CA LYS A 234 3.94 -10.34 2.93
C LYS A 234 5.21 -11.13 2.60
N LEU A 235 6.01 -11.48 3.61
CA LEU A 235 7.28 -12.18 3.44
C LEU A 235 7.10 -13.65 3.04
N TYR A 236 6.02 -14.28 3.46
CA TYR A 236 5.79 -15.70 3.17
C TYR A 236 5.03 -15.88 1.84
N PRO A 237 5.55 -16.69 0.91
CA PRO A 237 4.85 -17.01 -0.33
C PRO A 237 3.49 -17.67 -0.07
N SER A 238 2.52 -17.40 -0.95
CA SER A 238 1.14 -17.89 -0.83
C SER A 238 0.99 -19.42 -0.84
N TYR A 239 2.00 -20.17 -1.27
CA TYR A 239 2.01 -21.64 -1.21
C TYR A 239 2.43 -22.20 0.16
N VAL A 240 2.89 -21.36 1.09
CA VAL A 240 3.23 -21.78 2.46
C VAL A 240 1.96 -21.82 3.30
N SER A 241 1.57 -23.02 3.75
CA SER A 241 0.30 -23.23 4.47
C SER A 241 0.34 -22.87 5.95
N ASN A 242 1.52 -22.93 6.58
CA ASN A 242 1.70 -22.68 8.00
C ASN A 242 2.61 -21.47 8.18
N ILE A 243 2.03 -20.28 8.00
CA ILE A 243 2.71 -19.01 8.21
C ILE A 243 2.64 -18.68 9.71
N PRO A 244 3.78 -18.39 10.37
CA PRO A 244 3.79 -18.01 11.78
C PRO A 244 3.11 -16.64 11.99
N THR A 245 2.81 -16.32 13.24
CA THR A 245 2.47 -14.95 13.68
C THR A 245 3.54 -14.45 14.64
N SER A 246 3.57 -13.14 14.91
CA SER A 246 4.48 -12.52 15.87
C SER A 246 4.40 -13.16 17.26
N LEU A 247 3.23 -13.70 17.64
CA LEU A 247 3.00 -14.43 18.89
C LEU A 247 3.64 -15.82 18.90
N THR A 248 3.73 -16.48 17.75
CA THR A 248 4.32 -17.83 17.63
C THR A 248 5.81 -17.80 17.29
N GLU A 249 6.31 -16.67 16.80
CA GLU A 249 7.72 -16.44 16.56
C GLU A 249 8.53 -16.44 17.86
N GLN A 250 9.81 -16.80 17.74
CA GLN A 250 10.72 -16.68 18.87
C GLN A 250 10.94 -15.20 19.18
N ARG A 251 10.77 -14.83 20.46
CA ARG A 251 11.06 -13.49 21.01
C ARG A 251 12.41 -12.96 20.50
N LEU A 252 12.50 -11.65 20.26
CA LEU A 252 13.72 -10.95 19.88
C LEU A 252 14.93 -11.47 20.66
N SER A 253 15.98 -11.88 19.96
CA SER A 253 17.20 -12.29 20.66
C SER A 253 17.97 -11.07 21.16
N GLN A 254 18.58 -11.20 22.35
CA GLN A 254 19.49 -10.18 22.87
C GLN A 254 20.68 -9.93 21.93
N GLY A 255 21.14 -10.97 21.20
CA GLY A 255 22.22 -10.83 20.22
C GLY A 255 21.85 -9.86 19.09
N VAL A 256 20.67 -10.02 18.49
CA VAL A 256 20.17 -9.10 17.46
C VAL A 256 19.95 -7.70 18.03
N PHE A 257 19.38 -7.59 19.24
CA PHE A 257 19.22 -6.30 19.91
C PHE A 257 20.56 -5.58 20.06
N TYR A 258 21.57 -6.24 20.63
CA TYR A 258 22.89 -5.65 20.84
C TYR A 258 23.65 -5.36 19.55
N ASN A 259 23.42 -6.12 18.48
CA ASN A 259 24.00 -5.77 17.19
C ASN A 259 23.43 -4.44 16.67
N ILE A 260 22.09 -4.27 16.73
CA ILE A 260 21.42 -3.03 16.30
C ILE A 260 21.84 -1.85 17.20
N THR A 261 21.91 -2.05 18.52
CA THR A 261 22.27 -0.98 19.46
C THR A 261 23.78 -0.75 19.62
N GLN A 262 24.62 -1.51 18.89
CA GLN A 262 26.08 -1.51 19.04
C GLN A 262 26.52 -1.81 20.49
N GLY A 263 25.77 -2.67 21.18
CA GLY A 263 26.04 -3.13 22.54
C GLY A 263 25.41 -2.29 23.66
N ALA A 264 24.59 -1.29 23.34
CA ALA A 264 23.89 -0.49 24.36
C ALA A 264 22.72 -1.27 25.01
N GLU A 265 22.42 -0.94 26.27
CA GLU A 265 21.34 -1.56 27.07
C GLU A 265 19.93 -1.09 26.64
N THR A 266 19.84 0.08 26.02
CA THR A 266 18.63 0.64 25.42
C THR A 266 18.87 0.93 23.96
N MET A 267 17.81 0.85 23.16
CA MET A 267 17.82 1.31 21.77
C MET A 267 17.33 2.75 21.74
N THR A 268 18.16 3.66 21.23
CA THR A 268 17.81 5.07 21.02
C THR A 268 17.26 5.29 19.62
N GLU A 269 16.63 6.45 19.38
CA GLU A 269 16.22 6.86 18.03
C GLU A 269 17.41 6.88 17.05
N GLN A 270 18.59 7.34 17.48
CA GLN A 270 19.76 7.34 16.62
C GLN A 270 20.24 5.91 16.28
N ASN A 271 20.14 4.97 17.23
CA ASN A 271 20.53 3.57 16.95
C ASN A 271 19.66 2.96 15.86
N VAL A 272 18.34 3.19 15.89
CA VAL A 272 17.46 2.66 14.84
C VAL A 272 17.68 3.37 13.51
N ILE A 273 17.94 4.68 13.49
CA ILE A 273 18.32 5.41 12.27
C ILE A 273 19.59 4.81 11.66
N ASP A 274 20.65 4.66 12.45
CA ASP A 274 21.94 4.14 11.98
C ASP A 274 21.80 2.71 11.45
N ALA A 275 21.09 1.85 12.17
CA ALA A 275 20.87 0.47 11.75
C ALA A 275 20.01 0.37 10.47
N TYR A 276 18.96 1.20 10.36
CA TYR A 276 18.07 1.20 9.20
C TYR A 276 18.80 1.68 7.93
N TYR A 277 19.56 2.77 8.01
CA TYR A 277 20.39 3.24 6.89
C TYR A 277 21.57 2.28 6.61
N GLY A 278 22.07 1.61 7.65
CA GLY A 278 23.06 0.55 7.54
C GLY A 278 22.55 -0.64 6.72
N ALA A 279 21.32 -1.08 6.96
CA ALA A 279 20.66 -2.15 6.21
C ALA A 279 20.60 -1.81 4.71
N LEU A 280 20.28 -0.56 4.37
CA LEU A 280 20.19 -0.09 2.98
C LEU A 280 21.55 0.09 2.29
N THR A 281 22.67 -0.13 2.99
CA THR A 281 24.01 0.06 2.45
C THR A 281 24.64 -1.27 2.01
N GLY A 282 24.72 -1.47 0.69
CA GLY A 282 25.14 -2.74 0.09
C GLY A 282 24.12 -3.84 0.36
N THR A 283 22.92 -3.72 -0.23
CA THR A 283 21.78 -4.58 0.08
C THR A 283 22.01 -6.02 -0.34
N TYR A 284 21.27 -6.95 0.25
CA TYR A 284 21.29 -8.35 -0.12
C TYR A 284 20.19 -8.71 -1.12
N GLN A 285 20.50 -9.63 -2.01
CA GLN A 285 19.55 -10.21 -2.95
C GLN A 285 19.63 -11.73 -2.94
N SER A 286 18.56 -12.41 -3.35
CA SER A 286 18.57 -13.85 -3.57
C SER A 286 19.44 -14.20 -4.79
N LEU A 287 20.42 -15.09 -4.61
CA LEU A 287 21.19 -15.71 -5.69
C LEU A 287 20.54 -17.02 -6.18
N GLY A 288 19.33 -17.32 -5.67
CA GLY A 288 18.56 -18.51 -5.97
C GLY A 288 18.41 -19.45 -4.78
N GLY A 289 17.55 -20.45 -4.96
CA GLY A 289 17.10 -21.38 -3.93
C GLY A 289 15.58 -21.31 -3.74
N PRO A 290 14.95 -22.34 -3.15
CA PRO A 290 13.56 -22.24 -2.73
C PRO A 290 13.45 -21.35 -1.48
N PHE A 291 12.28 -20.74 -1.27
CA PHE A 291 11.97 -19.95 -0.08
C PHE A 291 12.45 -20.65 1.20
N GLY A 292 13.19 -19.90 2.02
CA GLY A 292 13.75 -20.39 3.28
C GLY A 292 15.04 -21.19 3.19
N ALA A 293 15.55 -21.43 1.97
CA ALA A 293 16.89 -21.98 1.71
C ALA A 293 17.59 -21.20 0.59
N GLU A 294 17.26 -19.92 0.47
CA GLU A 294 17.85 -19.01 -0.50
C GLU A 294 19.31 -18.73 -0.15
N THR A 295 20.11 -18.51 -1.18
CA THR A 295 21.50 -18.10 -1.02
C THR A 295 21.57 -16.58 -1.08
N PRO A 296 21.71 -15.87 0.05
CA PRO A 296 21.83 -14.42 0.03
C PRO A 296 23.17 -14.00 -0.56
N GLY A 297 23.15 -12.98 -1.41
CA GLY A 297 24.33 -12.36 -2.00
C GLY A 297 24.34 -10.86 -1.75
N LYS A 298 25.40 -10.35 -1.11
CA LYS A 298 25.58 -8.93 -0.89
C LYS A 298 25.91 -8.23 -2.20
N THR A 299 25.17 -7.17 -2.53
CA THR A 299 25.41 -6.37 -3.73
C THR A 299 26.38 -5.21 -3.44
N SER A 300 26.88 -4.57 -4.50
CA SER A 300 27.59 -3.29 -4.41
C SER A 300 26.65 -2.08 -4.49
N ASN A 301 25.34 -2.32 -4.60
CA ASN A 301 24.35 -1.28 -4.76
C ASN A 301 23.73 -0.99 -3.41
N ASN A 302 23.42 0.28 -3.17
CA ASN A 302 22.59 0.65 -2.03
C ASN A 302 21.13 0.54 -2.42
N GLY A 303 20.30 0.29 -1.42
CA GLY A 303 18.85 0.40 -1.53
C GLY A 303 18.42 1.86 -1.67
N PRO A 304 17.14 2.10 -1.95
CA PRO A 304 16.60 3.44 -1.86
C PRO A 304 16.63 3.89 -0.40
N TYR A 305 17.33 4.99 -0.13
CA TYR A 305 17.27 5.64 1.18
C TYR A 305 15.95 6.40 1.32
N PRO A 306 15.41 6.48 2.55
CA PRO A 306 14.37 7.46 2.86
C PRO A 306 14.82 8.86 2.43
N THR A 307 13.91 9.72 1.99
CA THR A 307 14.24 11.11 1.64
C THR A 307 14.43 11.99 2.88
N SER A 308 14.04 11.52 4.07
CA SER A 308 14.24 12.18 5.37
C SER A 308 14.42 11.14 6.47
N THR A 309 15.21 11.46 7.49
CA THR A 309 15.29 10.67 8.74
C THR A 309 13.97 10.68 9.50
N ASP A 310 13.10 11.67 9.26
CA ASP A 310 11.77 11.76 9.89
C ASP A 310 10.93 10.51 9.62
N TYR A 311 11.17 9.82 8.51
CA TYR A 311 10.53 8.54 8.22
C TYR A 311 10.82 7.50 9.32
N VAL A 312 12.09 7.36 9.70
CA VAL A 312 12.51 6.45 10.77
C VAL A 312 12.03 6.94 12.13
N SER A 313 12.14 8.26 12.36
CA SER A 313 11.63 8.89 13.58
C SER A 313 10.13 8.67 13.79
N ASN A 314 9.33 8.64 12.71
CA ASN A 314 7.88 8.43 12.79
C ASN A 314 7.54 7.03 13.30
N PHE A 315 8.07 5.96 12.68
CA PHE A 315 7.79 4.62 13.18
C PHE A 315 8.41 4.39 14.56
N TRP A 316 9.55 5.02 14.86
CA TRP A 316 10.12 4.98 16.20
C TRP A 316 9.24 5.68 17.25
N SER A 317 8.54 6.76 16.87
CA SER A 317 7.56 7.42 17.75
C SER A 317 6.42 6.48 18.13
N ILE A 318 5.90 5.71 17.18
CA ILE A 318 4.83 4.72 17.43
C ILE A 318 5.31 3.64 18.41
N ILE A 319 6.51 3.10 18.19
CA ILE A 319 7.10 2.07 19.06
C ILE A 319 7.38 2.64 20.46
N SER A 320 7.92 3.85 20.53
CA SER A 320 8.17 4.55 21.80
C SER A 320 6.88 4.80 22.56
N ALA A 321 5.81 5.17 21.87
CA ALA A 321 4.50 5.37 22.48
C ALA A 321 3.91 4.08 23.02
N TRP A 322 3.97 2.99 22.24
CA TRP A 322 3.47 1.69 22.64
C TRP A 322 4.21 1.15 23.88
N THR A 323 5.53 1.38 23.93
CA THR A 323 6.38 0.95 25.05
C THR A 323 6.34 1.88 26.26
N GLY A 324 5.64 3.02 26.18
CA GLY A 324 5.54 4.00 27.26
C GLY A 324 6.78 4.89 27.45
N MET A 325 7.62 5.01 26.42
CA MET A 325 8.92 5.70 26.45
C MET A 325 8.94 7.01 25.64
N CYS A 326 7.82 7.73 25.55
CA CYS A 326 7.73 8.96 24.73
C CYS A 326 8.72 10.06 25.12
N ASP A 327 9.01 10.21 26.41
CA ASP A 327 9.85 11.30 26.90
C ASP A 327 11.33 11.13 26.52
N THR A 328 11.81 9.89 26.51
CA THR A 328 13.24 9.57 26.27
C THR A 328 13.48 9.01 24.87
N LYS A 329 12.50 8.30 24.31
CA LYS A 329 12.64 7.45 23.11
C LYS A 329 13.82 6.47 23.21
N GLU A 330 14.13 6.05 24.44
CA GLU A 330 15.12 5.02 24.74
C GLU A 330 14.39 3.77 25.21
N ILE A 331 14.39 2.72 24.38
CA ILE A 331 13.59 1.53 24.62
C ILE A 331 14.50 0.38 25.09
N PRO A 332 14.31 -0.13 26.32
CA PRO A 332 15.03 -1.31 26.80
C PRO A 332 14.67 -2.57 25.99
N TYR A 333 15.57 -3.55 25.99
CA TYR A 333 15.37 -4.84 25.32
C TYR A 333 14.00 -5.47 25.60
N GLU A 334 13.59 -5.56 26.88
CA GLU A 334 12.34 -6.26 27.24
C GLU A 334 11.11 -5.58 26.62
N ASN A 335 11.07 -4.24 26.64
CA ASN A 335 9.97 -3.47 26.06
C ASN A 335 9.91 -3.61 24.54
N LEU A 336 11.06 -3.58 23.85
CA LEU A 336 11.10 -3.76 22.40
C LEU A 336 10.72 -5.18 22.00
N ALA A 337 11.21 -6.19 22.74
CA ALA A 337 10.86 -7.58 22.52
C ALA A 337 9.36 -7.83 22.72
N ASP A 338 8.75 -7.21 23.73
CA ASP A 338 7.31 -7.25 23.97
C ASP A 338 6.52 -6.55 22.86
N TYR A 339 6.96 -5.38 22.41
CA TYR A 339 6.35 -4.69 21.28
C TYR A 339 6.30 -5.59 20.05
N LEU A 340 7.44 -6.14 19.64
CA LEU A 340 7.54 -6.99 18.44
C LEU A 340 6.64 -8.22 18.54
N THR A 341 6.49 -8.80 19.74
CA THR A 341 5.67 -10.00 19.97
C THR A 341 4.18 -9.70 20.02
N TYR A 342 3.78 -8.65 20.74
CA TYR A 342 2.41 -8.45 21.20
C TYR A 342 1.67 -7.30 20.52
N ALA A 343 2.38 -6.32 19.93
CA ALA A 343 1.74 -5.12 19.38
C ALA A 343 0.70 -5.47 18.30
N ALA A 344 1.00 -6.46 17.46
CA ALA A 344 0.13 -6.90 16.36
C ALA A 344 -1.27 -7.34 16.81
N THR A 345 -1.41 -7.85 18.03
CA THR A 345 -2.69 -8.32 18.57
C THR A 345 -3.30 -7.39 19.61
N SER A 346 -2.63 -6.29 19.95
CA SER A 346 -3.03 -5.42 21.05
C SER A 346 -4.20 -4.49 20.72
N GLY A 347 -4.39 -4.15 19.43
CA GLY A 347 -5.31 -3.10 18.99
C GLY A 347 -4.95 -1.70 19.51
N TYR A 348 -3.76 -1.54 20.11
CA TYR A 348 -3.27 -0.30 20.68
C TYR A 348 -2.21 0.32 19.75
N HIS A 349 -2.55 1.45 19.14
CA HIS A 349 -1.69 2.17 18.18
C HIS A 349 -1.49 3.63 18.61
N PRO A 350 -0.74 3.88 19.70
CA PRO A 350 -0.49 5.23 20.18
C PRO A 350 0.59 5.94 19.35
N THR A 351 0.65 7.26 19.49
CA THR A 351 1.74 8.11 18.98
C THR A 351 2.23 9.01 20.10
N CYS A 352 3.55 9.24 20.14
CA CYS A 352 4.11 10.44 20.73
C CYS A 352 4.01 11.54 19.65
#